data_AF-A0A353UGU2-F1
#
_entry.id   AF-A0A353UGU2-F1
#
_cell.length_a   1.000
_cell.length_b   1.000
_cell.length_c   1.000
_cell.angle_alpha   90.00
_cell.angle_beta   90.00
_cell.angle_gamma   90.00
#
_symmetry.space_group_name_H-M   'P 1'
#
loop_
_entity.id
_entity.type
_entity.pdbx_description
1 polymer ?
#
loop_
_entity_poly.entity_id
_entity_poly.type
_entity_poly.pdbx_seq_one_letter_code
_entity_poly.pdbx_strand_id
1 'polypeptide(L)'
;MKRLFLITFLLTFLSVLTHANKALSQPHQHEWMEKAPYGDYCPGYKRKWYGAKITVKTAEEAKKILQEYFSKDEVKIGLISERRWFFRAEILDKNDALVDVVIIDKRTGRMRSIY
;
A
#
# COMPACT_ATOMS: atom_id res chain seq x y z
N MET A 1 -40.15 44.07 -5.37
CA MET A 1 -38.72 43.76 -5.06
C MET A 1 -38.55 42.65 -4.02
N LYS A 2 -39.26 42.66 -2.88
CA LYS A 2 -39.11 41.63 -1.80
C LYS A 2 -39.44 40.19 -2.24
N ARG A 3 -40.42 39.98 -3.14
CA ARG A 3 -40.77 38.65 -3.68
C ARG A 3 -39.70 38.07 -4.62
N LEU A 4 -38.99 38.93 -5.36
CA LEU A 4 -37.90 38.50 -6.26
C LEU A 4 -36.65 38.06 -5.47
N PHE A 5 -36.37 38.76 -4.36
CA PHE A 5 -35.32 38.36 -3.40
C PHE A 5 -35.63 37.04 -2.69
N LEU A 6 -36.90 36.78 -2.36
CA LEU A 6 -37.32 35.53 -1.72
C LEU A 6 -37.16 34.31 -2.66
N ILE A 7 -37.48 34.47 -3.95
CA ILE A 7 -37.35 33.41 -4.95
C ILE A 7 -35.88 33.08 -5.22
N THR A 8 -35.02 34.09 -5.33
CA THR A 8 -33.58 33.89 -5.53
C THR A 8 -32.91 33.24 -4.32
N PHE A 9 -33.28 33.64 -3.10
CA PHE A 9 -32.79 33.00 -1.88
C PHE A 9 -33.22 31.53 -1.78
N LEU A 10 -34.47 31.22 -2.14
CA LEU A 10 -34.99 29.85 -2.15
C LEU A 10 -34.25 28.96 -3.17
N LEU A 11 -33.97 29.49 -4.37
CA LEU A 11 -33.20 28.78 -5.40
C LEU A 11 -31.76 28.50 -4.95
N THR A 12 -31.10 29.46 -4.30
CA THR A 12 -29.75 29.25 -3.77
C THR A 12 -29.74 28.25 -2.61
N PHE A 13 -30.73 28.29 -1.72
CA PHE A 13 -30.81 27.37 -0.58
C PHE A 13 -31.08 25.92 -1.02
N LEU A 14 -31.92 25.73 -2.05
CA LEU A 14 -32.19 24.41 -2.61
C LEU A 14 -30.94 23.77 -3.25
N SER A 15 -30.06 24.58 -3.83
CA SER A 15 -28.81 24.11 -4.44
C SER A 15 -27.75 23.66 -3.41
N VAL A 16 -27.79 24.18 -2.19
CA VAL A 16 -26.87 23.78 -1.10
C VAL A 16 -27.28 22.42 -0.52
N LEU A 17 -28.59 22.13 -0.45
CA LEU A 17 -29.10 20.83 0.02
C LEU A 17 -28.78 19.67 -0.93
N THR A 18 -28.67 19.92 -2.25
CA THR A 18 -28.33 18.87 -3.22
C THR A 18 -26.85 18.47 -3.21
N HIS A 19 -25.96 19.28 -2.62
CA HIS A 19 -24.53 19.00 -2.52
C HIS A 19 -24.09 18.42 -1.16
N ALA A 20 -24.99 18.26 -0.20
CA ALA A 20 -24.68 17.75 1.14
C ALA A 20 -24.33 16.23 1.18
N ASN A 21 -24.56 15.49 0.09
CA ASN A 21 -24.43 14.03 0.07
C ASN A 21 -23.17 13.51 -0.66
N LYS A 22 -22.01 14.14 -0.46
CA LYS A 22 -20.72 13.55 -0.82
C LYS A 22 -19.69 13.60 0.32
N ALA A 23 -20.14 13.29 1.53
CA ALA A 23 -19.26 12.69 2.55
C ALA A 23 -19.56 11.18 2.61
N LEU A 24 -19.50 10.51 1.47
CA LEU A 24 -19.52 9.04 1.42
C LEU A 24 -18.06 8.60 1.60
N SER A 25 -17.79 7.85 2.67
CA SER A 25 -16.58 7.05 2.80
C SER A 25 -16.31 6.37 1.46
N GLN A 26 -15.07 6.45 0.98
CA GLN A 26 -14.69 5.88 -0.32
C GLN A 26 -15.27 4.45 -0.42
N PRO A 27 -16.00 4.12 -1.50
CA PRO A 27 -16.52 2.78 -1.67
C PRO A 27 -15.36 1.80 -1.52
N HIS A 28 -15.57 0.72 -0.78
CA HIS A 28 -14.57 -0.31 -0.55
C HIS A 28 -14.26 -0.96 -1.91
N GLN A 29 -13.30 -0.39 -2.63
CA GLN A 29 -12.85 -0.88 -3.92
C GLN A 29 -12.10 -2.20 -3.65
N HIS A 30 -12.73 -3.32 -4.00
CA HIS A 30 -12.15 -4.67 -3.85
C HIS A 30 -10.83 -4.84 -4.62
N GLU A 31 -10.56 -3.98 -5.61
CA GLU A 31 -9.35 -3.98 -6.45
C GLU A 31 -8.06 -3.72 -5.66
N TRP A 32 -8.10 -2.91 -4.60
CA TRP A 32 -6.90 -2.60 -3.79
C TRP A 32 -6.50 -3.73 -2.83
N MET A 33 -7.30 -4.79 -2.69
CA MET A 33 -6.98 -5.93 -1.84
C MET A 33 -6.00 -6.92 -2.50
N GLU A 34 -5.77 -6.84 -3.81
CA GLU A 34 -4.83 -7.77 -4.46
C GLU A 34 -3.39 -7.51 -4.02
N LYS A 35 -3.04 -6.25 -3.74
CA LYS A 35 -1.68 -5.88 -3.34
C LYS A 35 -1.69 -4.70 -2.41
N ALA A 36 -1.57 -4.99 -1.12
CA ALA A 36 -1.36 -3.97 -0.10
C ALA A 36 -0.04 -3.21 -0.42
N PRO A 37 0.00 -1.87 -0.40
CA PRO A 37 1.22 -1.10 -0.60
C PRO A 37 2.32 -1.57 0.36
N TYR A 38 3.60 -1.38 0.02
CA TYR A 38 4.69 -1.83 0.88
C TYR A 38 4.53 -1.32 2.32
N GLY A 39 4.39 -2.25 3.27
CA GLY A 39 4.18 -1.95 4.69
C GLY A 39 2.73 -2.05 5.16
N ASP A 40 1.79 -2.29 4.25
CA ASP A 40 0.41 -2.61 4.54
C ASP A 40 0.23 -4.10 4.87
N TYR A 41 -0.93 -4.47 5.39
CA TYR A 41 -1.19 -5.82 5.89
C TYR A 41 -1.15 -6.87 4.78
N CYS A 42 -0.09 -7.67 4.76
CA CYS A 42 -0.01 -8.87 3.96
C CYS A 42 -0.26 -10.08 4.88
N PRO A 43 -1.31 -10.89 4.67
CA PRO A 43 -1.51 -12.15 5.39
C PRO A 43 -0.45 -13.23 5.05
N GLY A 44 0.52 -12.90 4.19
CA GLY A 44 1.66 -13.73 3.81
C GLY A 44 2.76 -13.80 4.88
N TYR A 45 3.66 -14.77 4.69
CA TYR A 45 4.82 -15.19 5.47
C TYR A 45 4.58 -15.34 6.98
N LYS A 46 4.57 -16.60 7.44
CA LYS A 46 4.26 -17.02 8.82
C LYS A 46 2.83 -16.71 9.29
N ARG A 47 1.91 -16.29 8.40
CA ARG A 47 0.44 -16.15 8.62
C ARG A 47 0.08 -15.45 9.94
N LYS A 48 0.74 -14.33 10.22
CA LYS A 48 0.50 -13.60 11.47
C LYS A 48 -0.62 -12.57 11.31
N TRP A 49 -1.39 -12.38 12.38
CA TRP A 49 -2.32 -11.28 12.60
C TRP A 49 -1.76 -9.87 12.30
N TYR A 50 -2.66 -8.94 12.00
CA TYR A 50 -2.36 -7.52 11.75
C TYR A 50 -1.52 -6.89 12.87
N GLY A 51 -0.43 -6.20 12.52
CA GLY A 51 0.47 -5.54 13.48
C GLY A 51 1.53 -6.45 14.12
N ALA A 52 1.54 -7.75 13.81
CA ALA A 52 2.54 -8.66 14.34
C ALA A 52 3.94 -8.38 13.79
N LYS A 53 4.93 -8.35 14.70
CA LYS A 53 6.33 -8.24 14.31
C LYS A 53 6.86 -9.61 13.86
N ILE A 54 7.57 -9.60 12.73
CA ILE A 54 8.35 -10.73 12.26
C ILE A 54 9.81 -10.27 12.22
N THR A 55 10.58 -10.65 13.24
CA THR A 55 12.03 -10.41 13.20
C THR A 55 12.63 -11.20 12.04
N VAL A 56 13.40 -10.52 11.20
CA VAL A 56 14.12 -11.08 10.05
C VAL A 56 15.59 -11.06 10.40
N LYS A 57 16.20 -12.23 10.52
CA LYS A 57 17.57 -12.39 11.01
C LYS A 57 18.57 -12.61 9.89
N THR A 58 18.15 -13.19 8.77
CA THR A 58 19.05 -13.55 7.66
C THR A 58 18.53 -13.08 6.31
N ALA A 59 19.44 -13.00 5.34
CA ALA A 59 19.11 -12.66 3.96
C ALA A 59 18.19 -13.70 3.31
N GLU A 60 18.29 -14.98 3.71
CA GLU A 60 17.41 -16.05 3.23
C GLU A 60 15.98 -15.88 3.74
N GLU A 61 15.80 -15.45 5.01
CA GLU A 61 14.47 -15.12 5.52
C GLU A 61 13.88 -13.93 4.75
N ALA A 62 14.69 -12.89 4.51
CA ALA A 62 14.29 -11.74 3.69
C ALA A 62 13.88 -12.18 2.27
N LYS A 63 14.66 -13.08 1.65
CA LYS A 63 14.35 -13.64 0.33
C LYS A 63 13.01 -14.36 0.32
N LYS A 64 12.74 -15.21 1.31
CA LYS A 64 11.46 -15.94 1.41
C LYS A 64 10.26 -15.01 1.55
N ILE A 65 10.40 -13.95 2.36
CA ILE A 65 9.36 -12.91 2.52
C ILE A 65 9.05 -12.27 1.17
N LEU A 66 10.09 -11.85 0.43
CA LEU A 66 9.91 -11.22 -0.88
C LEU A 66 9.33 -12.20 -1.90
N GLN A 67 9.78 -13.47 -1.91
CA GLN A 67 9.25 -14.49 -2.84
C GLN A 67 7.77 -14.73 -2.63
N GLU A 68 7.32 -14.72 -1.38
CA GLU A 68 5.91 -14.88 -1.06
C GLU A 68 5.10 -13.63 -1.44
N TYR A 69 5.63 -12.44 -1.15
CA TYR A 69 4.99 -11.17 -1.51
C TYR A 69 4.82 -11.01 -3.02
N PHE A 70 5.86 -11.33 -3.80
CA PHE A 70 5.87 -11.23 -5.26
C PHE A 70 5.43 -12.52 -5.96
N SER A 71 4.82 -13.47 -5.26
CA SER A 71 4.48 -14.80 -5.82
C SER A 71 3.54 -14.76 -7.03
N LYS A 72 2.79 -13.66 -7.21
CA LYS A 72 1.87 -13.42 -8.34
C LYS A 72 2.42 -12.46 -9.39
N ASP A 73 3.60 -11.89 -9.14
CA ASP A 73 4.20 -10.88 -10.01
C ASP A 73 5.28 -11.48 -10.91
N GLU A 74 5.40 -10.97 -12.13
CA GLU A 74 6.47 -11.35 -13.05
C GLU A 74 7.78 -10.61 -12.75
N VAL A 75 8.26 -10.71 -11.51
CA VAL A 75 9.52 -10.08 -11.06
C VAL A 75 10.49 -11.09 -10.47
N LYS A 76 11.78 -10.77 -10.54
CA LYS A 76 12.87 -11.54 -9.94
C LYS A 76 13.43 -10.79 -8.75
N ILE A 77 13.81 -11.53 -7.70
CA ILE A 77 14.54 -10.97 -6.57
C ILE A 77 16.03 -11.05 -6.88
N GLY A 78 16.65 -9.89 -7.05
CA GLY A 78 18.06 -9.72 -7.34
C GLY A 78 18.93 -9.79 -6.09
N LEU A 79 19.95 -8.92 -6.03
CA LEU A 79 20.90 -8.89 -4.92
C LEU A 79 20.20 -8.51 -3.61
N ILE A 80 20.46 -9.28 -2.56
CA ILE A 80 20.07 -8.95 -1.18
C ILE A 80 21.32 -8.63 -0.39
N SER A 81 21.40 -7.40 0.12
CA SER A 81 22.48 -6.93 0.96
C SER A 81 22.01 -6.69 2.39
N GLU A 82 22.75 -7.21 3.36
CA GLU A 82 22.48 -6.93 4.77
C GLU A 82 22.99 -5.55 5.18
N ARG A 83 22.16 -4.80 5.90
CA ARG A 83 22.53 -3.57 6.61
C ARG A 83 22.23 -3.74 8.10
N ARG A 84 22.75 -2.80 8.90
CA ARG A 84 22.57 -2.82 10.37
C ARG A 84 21.12 -3.00 10.80
N TRP A 85 20.18 -2.32 10.15
CA TRP A 85 18.76 -2.27 10.55
C TRP A 85 17.78 -2.93 9.58
N PHE A 86 18.20 -3.21 8.36
CA PHE A 86 17.32 -3.74 7.30
C PHE A 86 18.11 -4.60 6.31
N PHE A 87 17.40 -5.43 5.55
CA PHE A 87 17.91 -6.02 4.31
C PHE A 87 17.49 -5.14 3.14
N ARG A 88 18.41 -4.84 2.23
CA ARG A 88 18.12 -4.13 0.97
C ARG A 88 18.08 -5.17 -0.15
N ALA A 89 17.00 -5.22 -0.90
CA ALA A 89 16.80 -6.15 -2.01
C ALA A 89 16.49 -5.39 -3.30
N GLU A 90 17.08 -5.83 -4.39
CA GLU A 90 16.73 -5.36 -5.74
C GLU A 90 15.61 -6.21 -6.30
N ILE A 91 14.63 -5.55 -6.91
CA ILE A 91 13.53 -6.18 -7.62
C ILE A 91 13.75 -5.91 -9.10
N LEU A 92 13.86 -6.98 -9.88
CA LEU A 92 14.17 -6.93 -11.30
C LEU A 92 12.97 -7.41 -12.12
N ASP A 93 12.84 -6.92 -13.35
CA ASP A 93 11.88 -7.47 -14.30
C ASP A 93 12.39 -8.77 -14.95
N LYS A 94 11.63 -9.31 -15.90
CA LYS A 94 12.01 -10.50 -16.66
C LYS A 94 13.30 -10.35 -17.49
N ASN A 95 13.66 -9.13 -17.86
CA ASN A 95 14.85 -8.77 -18.64
C ASN A 95 16.04 -8.35 -17.75
N ASP A 96 15.95 -8.58 -16.44
CA ASP A 96 16.95 -8.20 -15.44
C ASP A 96 17.15 -6.69 -15.29
N ALA A 97 16.18 -5.88 -15.72
CA ALA A 97 16.17 -4.44 -15.48
C ALA A 97 15.67 -4.13 -14.06
N LEU A 98 16.29 -3.15 -13.39
CA LEU A 98 15.91 -2.74 -12.04
C LEU A 98 14.54 -2.02 -12.06
N VAL A 99 13.57 -2.62 -11.37
CA VAL A 99 12.21 -2.08 -11.22
C VAL A 99 12.07 -1.29 -9.91
N ASP A 100 12.61 -1.83 -8.82
CA ASP A 100 12.48 -1.25 -7.48
C ASP A 100 13.62 -1.70 -6.57
N VAL A 101 13.79 -0.98 -5.46
CA VAL A 101 14.64 -1.36 -4.35
C VAL A 101 13.80 -1.40 -3.09
N VAL A 102 13.65 -2.59 -2.53
CA VAL A 102 12.86 -2.83 -1.32
C VAL A 102 13.77 -3.00 -0.11
N ILE A 103 13.44 -2.36 1.00
CA ILE A 103 14.05 -2.61 2.29
C ILE A 103 13.11 -3.41 3.19
N ILE A 104 13.68 -4.35 3.95
CA ILE A 104 12.96 -5.13 4.97
C ILE A 104 13.56 -4.83 6.34
N ASP A 105 12.80 -4.18 7.21
CA ASP A 105 13.23 -3.87 8.58
C ASP A 105 13.46 -5.16 9.39
N LYS A 106 14.66 -5.34 9.94
CA LYS A 106 15.06 -6.57 10.66
C LYS A 106 14.25 -6.82 11.93
N ARG A 107 13.73 -5.77 12.57
CA ARG A 107 13.02 -5.86 13.85
C ARG A 107 11.54 -6.16 13.67
N THR A 108 10.96 -5.72 12.56
CA THR A 108 9.51 -5.74 12.34
C THR A 108 9.08 -6.58 11.15
N GLY A 109 9.97 -6.80 10.18
CA GLY A 109 9.66 -7.47 8.91
C GLY A 109 8.91 -6.58 7.93
N ARG A 110 8.77 -5.28 8.23
CA ARG A 110 8.06 -4.33 7.37
C ARG A 110 8.88 -4.07 6.11
N MET A 111 8.21 -4.19 4.96
CA MET A 111 8.77 -3.89 3.66
C MET A 111 8.45 -2.44 3.25
N ARG A 112 9.39 -1.77 2.57
CA ARG A 112 9.20 -0.44 1.98
C ARG A 112 10.01 -0.31 0.70
N SER A 113 9.46 0.31 -0.33
CA SER A 113 10.26 0.79 -1.47
C SER A 113 11.08 2.02 -1.06
N ILE A 114 12.27 2.16 -1.62
CA ILE A 114 13.18 3.30 -1.43
C ILE A 114 13.75 3.83 -2.76
N TYR A 115 13.15 3.43 -3.89
CA TYR A 115 13.58 3.82 -5.23
C TYR A 115 12.49 4.64 -5.93
#